data_AF-A0A8J2EF35-F1
#
_entry.id   AF-A0A8J2EF35-F1
#
_cell.length_a   1.000
_cell.length_b   1.000
_cell.length_c   1.000
_cell.angle_alpha   90.00
_cell.angle_beta   90.00
_cell.angle_gamma   90.00
#
_symmetry.space_group_name_H-M   'P 1'
#
loop_
_entity.id
_entity.type
_entity.pdbx_description
1 polymer ?
#
loop_
_entity_poly.entity_id
_entity_poly.type
_entity_poly.pdbx_seq_one_letter_code
_entity_poly.pdbx_strand_id
1 'polypeptide(L)'
;FAQAHSGLTSNAWDLDDKEVFHYVDIFVERCKNLIEICYAMIDFAQLDEKAETIRGIFSGTNGKEYERVCNKIEKRFLVYLQTLRLKAPKILDVEEPTWYDDMFAFQNEMKDLEITIENLVNLVFRDMNNIWLLFASDIQAVKQELVEERNESPSNTPYFSGRALSLKLKSKRLEATRQRLLETKWAGHCGISCKVCHQQEMLVGSISETIFRLYHEWMDDIGDNPKSRLDRYLMRRSDDKPGLLESNLDPNLVNLCREANYWQNLGFQIPIYVQMIYDKWDTLQFVSESVLMLVRAYNRILDALSPQEKAFFRRHITDLDEKIYPGLCRLTWNSDLIDVYVKKCCDFTTDFQEFLDTYKDVNSAIFQICEKISVTPLVKLQPNFGYSLSEFESEIKNS
;
A
#
# COMPACT_ATOMS: atom_id res chain seq x y z
N PHE A 1 17.82 -17.05 83.28
CA PHE A 1 17.82 -16.32 84.55
C PHE A 1 16.92 -16.98 85.61
N ALA A 2 15.68 -17.38 85.31
CA ALA A 2 14.77 -18.07 86.25
C ALA A 2 15.37 -19.31 86.95
N GLN A 3 16.12 -20.15 86.23
CA GLN A 3 16.79 -21.35 86.80
C GLN A 3 17.92 -21.04 87.79
N ALA A 4 18.50 -19.83 87.79
CA ALA A 4 19.59 -19.48 88.69
C ALA A 4 19.08 -18.98 90.06
N HIS A 5 17.84 -18.49 90.13
CA HIS A 5 17.25 -17.92 91.34
C HIS A 5 16.56 -18.96 92.22
N SER A 6 16.06 -20.05 91.62
CA SER A 6 15.44 -21.17 92.33
C SER A 6 16.41 -21.96 93.22
N GLY A 7 17.72 -21.71 93.12
CA GLY A 7 18.73 -22.28 94.01
C GLY A 7 19.07 -21.44 95.27
N LEU A 8 18.63 -20.18 95.36
CA LEU A 8 19.12 -19.24 96.39
C LEU A 8 18.03 -18.64 97.30
N THR A 9 16.74 -18.78 96.98
CA THR A 9 15.64 -18.28 97.83
C THR A 9 14.44 -19.22 97.82
N SER A 10 13.76 -19.37 98.97
CA SER A 10 12.59 -20.25 99.15
C SER A 10 11.27 -19.72 98.56
N ASN A 11 11.28 -18.54 97.94
CA ASN A 11 10.12 -18.01 97.21
C ASN A 11 10.30 -18.26 95.71
N ALA A 12 9.29 -18.86 95.08
CA ALA A 12 9.24 -19.05 93.65
C ALA A 12 9.26 -17.68 92.95
N TRP A 13 10.06 -17.56 91.88
CA TRP A 13 10.10 -16.36 91.06
C TRP A 13 8.85 -16.35 90.18
N ASP A 14 7.74 -15.85 90.74
CA ASP A 14 6.45 -15.71 90.07
C ASP A 14 6.44 -14.37 89.32
N LEU A 15 7.22 -14.29 88.24
CA LEU A 15 7.12 -13.20 87.27
C LEU A 15 5.97 -13.51 86.33
N ASP A 16 4.97 -12.64 86.26
CA ASP A 16 3.97 -12.73 85.19
C ASP A 16 4.67 -12.37 83.87
N ASP A 17 5.13 -13.40 83.15
CA ASP A 17 5.74 -13.27 81.83
C ASP A 17 4.87 -12.41 80.90
N LYS A 18 3.54 -12.40 81.09
CA LYS A 18 2.66 -11.55 80.30
C LYS A 18 2.87 -10.06 80.59
N GLU A 19 3.04 -9.64 81.84
CA GLU A 19 3.30 -8.23 82.15
C GLU A 19 4.71 -7.80 81.73
N VAL A 20 5.69 -8.70 81.85
CA VAL A 20 7.10 -8.42 81.47
C VAL A 20 7.25 -8.25 79.95
N PHE A 21 6.56 -9.09 79.15
CA PHE A 21 6.67 -9.06 77.69
C PHE A 21 5.62 -8.19 77.00
N HIS A 22 4.54 -7.76 77.68
CA HIS A 22 3.47 -6.97 77.07
C HIS A 22 3.96 -5.76 76.28
N TYR A 23 4.79 -4.91 76.90
CA TYR A 23 5.32 -3.71 76.25
C TYR A 23 6.31 -4.02 75.13
N VAL A 24 7.07 -5.11 75.27
CA VAL A 24 8.02 -5.59 74.24
C VAL A 24 7.25 -6.10 73.03
N ASP A 25 6.17 -6.87 73.23
CA ASP A 25 5.33 -7.42 72.17
C ASP A 25 4.60 -6.32 71.41
N ILE A 26 4.07 -5.31 72.12
CA ILE A 26 3.47 -4.13 71.47
C ILE A 26 4.52 -3.38 70.66
N PHE A 27 5.71 -3.14 71.21
CA PHE A 27 6.80 -2.47 70.50
C PHE A 27 7.21 -3.23 69.23
N VAL A 28 7.34 -4.55 69.30
CA VAL A 28 7.63 -5.39 68.12
C VAL A 28 6.52 -5.25 67.06
N GLU A 29 5.25 -5.22 67.47
CA GLU A 29 4.14 -5.03 66.55
C GLU A 29 4.15 -3.64 65.88
N ARG A 30 4.47 -2.59 66.64
CA ARG A 30 4.68 -1.24 66.09
C ARG A 30 5.80 -1.20 65.06
N CYS A 31 6.91 -1.89 65.30
CA CYS A 31 7.99 -2.00 64.33
C CYS A 31 7.54 -2.69 63.04
N LYS A 32 6.69 -3.72 63.11
CA LYS A 32 6.12 -4.35 61.92
C LYS A 32 5.21 -3.40 61.14
N ASN A 33 4.38 -2.61 61.83
CA ASN A 33 3.55 -1.60 61.17
C ASN A 33 4.41 -0.56 60.43
N LEU A 34 5.54 -0.14 61.02
CA LEU A 34 6.47 0.77 60.36
C LEU A 34 7.09 0.14 59.10
N ILE A 35 7.47 -1.14 59.16
CA ILE A 35 7.97 -1.90 58.01
C ILE A 35 6.90 -1.98 56.90
N GLU A 36 5.65 -2.24 57.25
CA GLU A 36 4.52 -2.27 56.31
C GLU A 36 4.32 -0.93 55.59
N ILE A 37 4.38 0.18 56.35
CA ILE A 37 4.31 1.54 55.78
C ILE A 37 5.47 1.77 54.80
N CYS A 38 6.68 1.34 55.15
CA CYS A 38 7.85 1.46 54.28
C CYS A 38 7.67 0.66 52.97
N TYR A 39 7.13 -0.56 53.02
CA TYR A 39 6.83 -1.32 51.80
C TYR A 39 5.77 -0.62 50.94
N ALA A 40 4.70 -0.12 51.55
CA ALA A 40 3.67 0.63 50.83
C ALA A 40 4.23 1.91 50.18
N MET A 41 5.22 2.57 50.80
CA MET A 41 5.92 3.72 50.20
C MET A 41 6.70 3.34 48.94
N ILE A 42 7.30 2.15 48.92
CA ILE A 42 7.99 1.63 47.74
C ILE A 42 6.97 1.29 46.65
N ASP A 43 5.90 0.58 46.99
CA ASP A 43 4.93 0.05 46.02
C ASP A 43 4.04 1.15 45.39
N PHE A 44 3.51 2.08 46.20
CA PHE A 44 2.51 3.07 45.75
C PHE A 44 3.07 4.46 45.45
N ALA A 45 4.22 4.84 46.02
CA ALA A 45 4.85 6.13 45.77
C ALA A 45 6.20 6.02 45.04
N GLN A 46 6.65 4.81 44.71
CA GLN A 46 7.94 4.58 44.04
C GLN A 46 9.09 5.27 44.78
N LEU A 47 8.98 5.41 46.11
CA LEU A 47 10.00 6.00 46.97
C LEU A 47 11.06 4.95 47.32
N ASP A 48 11.77 4.48 46.30
CA ASP A 48 12.95 3.62 46.44
C ASP A 48 14.21 4.47 46.22
N GLU A 49 15.07 4.54 47.24
CA GLU A 49 16.34 5.28 47.18
C GLU A 49 17.33 4.69 46.17
N LYS A 50 17.09 3.45 45.69
CA LYS A 50 18.01 2.70 44.83
C LYS A 50 17.53 2.53 43.38
N ALA A 51 16.27 2.85 43.08
CA ALA A 51 15.70 2.63 41.75
C ALA A 51 15.39 3.95 41.03
N GLU A 52 15.64 4.00 39.72
CA GLU A 52 15.15 5.10 38.89
C GLU A 52 13.62 5.03 38.81
N THR A 53 12.94 6.15 39.04
CA THR A 53 11.47 6.24 38.93
C THR A 53 11.03 6.02 37.49
N ILE A 54 10.47 4.84 37.19
CA ILE A 54 9.89 4.54 35.88
C ILE A 54 8.44 4.99 35.89
N ARG A 55 8.15 6.11 35.23
CA ARG A 55 6.76 6.46 34.90
C ARG A 55 6.20 5.42 33.93
N GLY A 56 5.10 4.79 34.32
CA GLY A 56 4.33 3.93 33.43
C GLY A 56 3.80 4.74 32.25
N ILE A 57 4.44 4.64 31.09
CA ILE A 57 3.96 5.24 29.85
C ILE A 57 3.08 4.20 29.17
N PHE A 58 1.79 4.50 29.07
CA PHE A 58 0.84 3.63 28.39
C PHE A 58 0.54 4.20 27.01
N SER A 59 0.72 3.39 25.97
CA SER A 59 0.34 3.79 24.62
C SER A 59 -1.06 3.30 24.27
N GLY A 60 -1.72 3.95 23.29
CA GLY A 60 -3.06 3.60 22.84
C GLY A 60 -4.12 4.65 23.19
N THR A 61 -5.38 4.40 22.79
CA THR A 61 -6.51 5.33 22.98
C THR A 61 -6.80 5.58 24.46
N ASN A 62 -6.69 4.54 25.29
CA ASN A 62 -6.92 4.61 26.73
C ASN A 62 -5.65 4.90 27.55
N GLY A 63 -4.48 5.02 26.90
CA GLY A 63 -3.20 5.16 27.60
C GLY A 63 -3.16 6.33 28.58
N LYS A 64 -3.65 7.50 28.15
CA LYS A 64 -3.75 8.69 29.01
C LYS A 64 -4.70 8.49 30.19
N GLU A 65 -5.77 7.71 30.03
CA GLU A 65 -6.69 7.41 31.14
C GLU A 65 -6.03 6.49 32.16
N TYR A 66 -5.28 5.48 31.72
CA TYR A 66 -4.50 4.63 32.63
C TYR A 66 -3.46 5.42 33.40
N GLU A 67 -2.72 6.30 32.73
CA GLU A 67 -1.77 7.21 33.36
C GLU A 67 -2.45 8.11 34.40
N ARG A 68 -3.67 8.61 34.12
CA ARG A 68 -4.45 9.38 35.11
C ARG A 68 -4.83 8.55 36.33
N VAL A 69 -5.19 7.28 36.16
CA VAL A 69 -5.50 6.38 37.28
C VAL A 69 -4.25 6.11 38.11
N CYS A 70 -3.09 5.82 37.50
CA CYS A 70 -1.81 5.69 38.21
C CYS A 70 -1.47 6.96 39.02
N ASN A 71 -1.56 8.13 38.38
CA ASN A 71 -1.33 9.41 39.07
C ASN A 71 -2.32 9.67 40.21
N LYS A 72 -3.58 9.20 40.08
CA LYS A 72 -4.60 9.34 41.12
C LYS A 72 -4.30 8.45 42.32
N ILE A 73 -3.85 7.21 42.08
CA ILE A 73 -3.40 6.28 43.11
C ILE A 73 -2.23 6.88 43.90
N GLU A 74 -1.18 7.32 43.18
CA GLU A 74 0.01 7.93 43.79
C GLU A 74 -0.36 9.17 44.61
N LYS A 75 -1.19 10.07 44.08
CA LYS A 75 -1.65 11.26 44.81
C LYS A 75 -2.47 10.91 46.05
N ARG A 76 -3.37 9.93 45.98
CA ARG A 76 -4.19 9.49 47.14
C ARG A 76 -3.28 8.91 48.22
N PHE A 77 -2.31 8.07 47.85
CA PHE A 77 -1.31 7.53 48.76
C PHE A 77 -0.48 8.65 49.44
N LEU A 78 0.04 9.60 48.67
CA LEU A 78 0.88 10.68 49.20
C LEU A 78 0.13 11.57 50.20
N VAL A 79 -1.15 11.89 49.94
CA VAL A 79 -2.00 12.65 50.88
C VAL A 79 -2.21 11.88 52.18
N TYR A 80 -2.43 10.57 52.09
CA TYR A 80 -2.62 9.74 53.28
C TYR A 80 -1.32 9.55 54.07
N LEU A 81 -0.20 9.37 53.39
CA LEU A 81 1.13 9.31 53.99
C LEU A 81 1.48 10.60 54.73
N GLN A 82 1.12 11.77 54.18
CA GLN A 82 1.29 13.06 54.89
C GLN A 82 0.48 13.10 56.19
N THR A 83 -0.75 12.58 56.18
CA THR A 83 -1.59 12.49 57.37
C THR A 83 -0.97 11.57 58.43
N LEU A 84 -0.39 10.45 58.00
CA LEU A 84 0.31 9.52 58.88
C LEU A 84 1.61 10.11 59.45
N ARG A 85 2.35 10.91 58.65
CA ARG A 85 3.55 11.64 59.11
C ARG A 85 3.24 12.63 60.24
N LEU A 86 2.07 13.29 60.23
CA LEU A 86 1.67 14.17 61.34
C LEU A 86 1.46 13.40 62.66
N LYS A 87 1.22 12.09 62.57
CA LYS A 87 1.03 11.19 63.70
C LYS A 87 2.29 10.37 64.02
N ALA A 88 3.41 10.66 63.37
CA ALA A 88 4.67 9.94 63.53
C ALA A 88 5.14 9.74 64.99
N PRO A 89 4.96 10.70 65.92
CA PRO A 89 5.33 10.50 67.33
C PRO A 89 4.61 9.32 68.00
N LYS A 90 3.41 8.96 67.54
CA LYS A 90 2.60 7.86 68.08
C LYS A 90 3.07 6.47 67.65
N ILE A 91 3.89 6.37 66.60
CA ILE A 91 4.23 5.10 65.95
C ILE A 91 4.94 4.16 66.92
N LEU A 92 5.97 4.66 67.63
CA LEU A 92 6.76 3.87 68.57
C LEU A 92 6.33 4.10 70.03
N ASP A 93 5.26 4.86 70.25
CA ASP A 93 4.66 5.04 71.56
C ASP A 93 3.79 3.82 71.91
N VAL A 94 4.26 3.06 72.88
CA VAL A 94 3.64 1.82 73.36
C VAL A 94 2.42 2.12 74.25
N GLU A 95 2.37 3.33 74.84
CA GLU A 95 1.29 3.75 75.73
C GLU A 95 0.11 4.38 74.98
N GLU A 96 0.27 4.71 73.69
CA GLU A 96 -0.76 5.38 72.88
C GLU A 96 -1.71 4.36 72.21
N PRO A 97 -2.93 4.14 72.73
CA PRO A 97 -3.82 3.11 72.20
C PRO A 97 -4.41 3.47 70.82
N THR A 98 -4.49 4.77 70.50
CA THR A 98 -5.17 5.25 69.27
C THR A 98 -4.42 4.92 67.97
N TRP A 99 -3.14 4.53 68.05
CA TRP A 99 -2.37 4.11 66.87
C TRP A 99 -3.01 2.94 66.13
N TYR A 100 -3.64 2.00 66.83
CA TYR A 100 -4.25 0.84 66.17
C TYR A 100 -5.40 1.26 65.24
N ASP A 101 -6.19 2.27 65.62
CA ASP A 101 -7.22 2.85 64.77
C ASP A 101 -6.61 3.58 63.57
N ASP A 102 -5.52 4.31 63.79
CA ASP A 102 -4.77 5.02 62.75
C ASP A 102 -4.17 4.05 61.72
N MET A 103 -3.60 2.94 62.20
CA MET A 103 -3.02 1.89 61.36
C MET A 103 -4.11 1.09 60.62
N PHE A 104 -5.23 0.79 61.28
CA PHE A 104 -6.37 0.15 60.64
C PHE A 104 -6.94 1.02 59.50
N ALA A 105 -7.04 2.33 59.72
CA ALA A 105 -7.46 3.27 58.70
C ALA A 105 -6.47 3.31 57.52
N PHE A 106 -5.16 3.26 57.79
CA PHE A 106 -4.12 3.13 56.76
C PHE A 106 -4.28 1.85 55.94
N GLN A 107 -4.43 0.69 56.60
CA GLN A 107 -4.59 -0.60 55.93
C GLN A 107 -5.82 -0.65 55.03
N ASN A 108 -6.94 -0.06 55.47
CA ASN A 108 -8.15 0.03 54.63
C ASN A 108 -7.92 0.88 53.38
N GLU A 109 -7.22 2.01 53.49
CA GLU A 109 -6.87 2.82 52.33
C GLU A 109 -5.89 2.10 51.39
N MET A 110 -4.91 1.36 51.93
CA MET A 110 -3.99 0.57 51.10
C MET A 110 -4.74 -0.51 50.32
N LYS A 111 -5.70 -1.18 50.97
CA LYS A 111 -6.56 -2.18 50.34
C LYS A 111 -7.41 -1.57 49.21
N ASP A 112 -7.95 -0.37 49.40
CA ASP A 112 -8.67 0.34 48.35
C ASP A 112 -7.76 0.68 47.15
N LEU A 113 -6.54 1.12 47.41
CA LEU A 113 -5.55 1.41 46.37
C LEU A 113 -5.13 0.14 45.62
N GLU A 114 -4.93 -0.97 46.34
CA GLU A 114 -4.62 -2.28 45.79
C GLU A 114 -5.72 -2.75 44.82
N ILE A 115 -6.99 -2.69 45.25
CA ILE A 115 -8.14 -3.00 44.39
C ILE A 115 -8.17 -2.10 43.15
N THR A 116 -7.80 -0.83 43.29
CA THR A 116 -7.75 0.12 42.16
C THR A 116 -6.66 -0.27 41.16
N ILE A 117 -5.47 -0.67 41.64
CA ILE A 117 -4.37 -1.16 40.80
C ILE A 117 -4.77 -2.46 40.11
N GLU A 118 -5.35 -3.42 40.84
CA GLU A 118 -5.77 -4.71 40.27
C GLU A 118 -6.76 -4.52 39.12
N ASN A 119 -7.76 -3.65 39.32
CA ASN A 119 -8.72 -3.30 38.27
C ASN A 119 -8.06 -2.65 37.06
N LEU A 120 -7.09 -1.76 37.29
CA LEU A 120 -6.33 -1.12 36.21
C LEU A 120 -5.51 -2.16 35.43
N VAL A 121 -4.81 -3.05 36.12
CA VAL A 121 -4.00 -4.11 35.50
C VAL A 121 -4.87 -5.03 34.66
N ASN A 122 -6.00 -5.49 35.20
CA ASN A 122 -6.96 -6.31 34.46
C ASN A 122 -7.51 -5.61 33.21
N LEU A 123 -7.78 -4.30 33.32
CA LEU A 123 -8.25 -3.49 32.20
C LEU A 123 -7.19 -3.38 31.09
N VAL A 124 -5.93 -3.11 31.46
CA VAL A 124 -4.81 -3.00 30.52
C VAL A 124 -4.56 -4.34 29.82
N PHE A 125 -4.54 -5.46 30.55
CA PHE A 125 -4.36 -6.79 29.95
C PHE A 125 -5.50 -7.18 29.01
N ARG A 126 -6.74 -6.84 29.36
CA ARG A 126 -7.90 -7.07 28.48
C ARG A 126 -7.76 -6.29 27.18
N ASP A 127 -7.40 -5.01 27.26
CA ASP A 127 -7.27 -4.17 26.07
C ASP A 127 -6.08 -4.60 25.20
N MET A 128 -4.99 -5.12 25.81
CA MET A 128 -3.92 -5.80 25.08
C MET A 128 -4.39 -7.06 24.33
N ASN A 129 -5.16 -7.92 25.00
CA ASN A 129 -5.72 -9.11 24.37
C ASN A 129 -6.60 -8.73 23.16
N ASN A 130 -7.39 -7.67 23.30
CA ASN A 130 -8.23 -7.16 22.21
C ASN A 130 -7.41 -6.72 20.99
N ILE A 131 -6.26 -6.07 21.18
CA ILE A 131 -5.37 -5.68 20.07
C ILE A 131 -4.87 -6.92 19.31
N TRP A 132 -4.46 -7.97 20.02
CA TRP A 132 -4.05 -9.23 19.39
C TRP A 132 -5.20 -9.94 18.68
N LEU A 133 -6.43 -9.87 19.23
CA LEU A 133 -7.62 -10.40 18.57
C LEU A 133 -7.99 -9.62 17.29
N LEU A 134 -7.80 -8.29 17.27
CA LEU A 134 -7.97 -7.49 16.06
C LEU A 134 -6.96 -7.91 14.98
N PHE A 135 -5.70 -8.16 15.36
CA PHE A 135 -4.72 -8.68 14.43
C PHE A 135 -5.06 -10.09 13.93
N ALA A 136 -5.56 -10.96 14.82
CA ALA A 136 -6.07 -12.27 14.42
C ALA A 136 -7.22 -12.16 13.40
N SER A 137 -8.13 -11.21 13.60
CA SER A 137 -9.21 -10.92 12.65
C SER A 137 -8.67 -10.43 11.31
N ASP A 138 -7.69 -9.53 11.30
CA ASP A 138 -7.01 -9.07 10.07
C ASP A 138 -6.35 -10.22 9.30
N ILE A 139 -5.72 -11.17 10.00
CA ILE A 139 -5.17 -12.39 9.39
C ILE A 139 -6.27 -13.23 8.72
N GLN A 140 -7.42 -13.40 9.39
CA GLN A 140 -8.55 -14.14 8.80
C GLN A 140 -9.16 -13.41 7.60
N ALA A 141 -9.28 -12.08 7.66
CA ALA A 141 -9.76 -11.26 6.55
C ALA A 141 -8.85 -11.41 5.33
N VAL A 142 -7.52 -11.28 5.50
CA VAL A 142 -6.57 -11.53 4.41
C VAL A 142 -6.72 -12.95 3.88
N LYS A 143 -6.82 -13.96 4.74
CA LYS A 143 -7.02 -15.34 4.31
C LYS A 143 -8.28 -15.52 3.45
N GLN A 144 -9.37 -14.83 3.79
CA GLN A 144 -10.60 -14.85 3.00
C GLN A 144 -10.43 -14.14 1.66
N GLU A 145 -9.81 -12.95 1.63
CA GLU A 145 -9.48 -12.23 0.41
C GLU A 145 -8.63 -13.10 -0.55
N LEU A 146 -7.67 -13.89 -0.04
CA LEU A 146 -6.87 -14.79 -0.88
C LEU A 146 -7.70 -15.87 -1.59
N VAL A 147 -8.83 -16.27 -1.00
CA VAL A 147 -9.74 -17.27 -1.57
C VAL A 147 -10.64 -16.62 -2.62
N GLU A 148 -11.15 -15.42 -2.32
CA GLU A 148 -12.04 -14.65 -3.21
C GLU A 148 -11.30 -14.15 -4.45
N GLU A 149 -10.14 -13.52 -4.27
CA GLU A 149 -9.30 -12.96 -5.34
C GLU A 149 -8.46 -14.03 -6.05
N ARG A 150 -8.71 -15.33 -5.80
CA ARG A 150 -7.82 -16.42 -6.25
C ARG A 150 -7.52 -16.34 -7.74
N ASN A 151 -8.50 -15.98 -8.57
CA ASN A 151 -8.34 -15.90 -10.03
C ASN A 151 -8.38 -14.47 -10.58
N GLU A 152 -8.49 -13.48 -9.71
CA GLU A 152 -8.58 -12.08 -10.10
C GLU A 152 -7.18 -11.48 -10.21
N SER A 153 -6.98 -10.63 -11.21
CA SER A 153 -5.73 -9.89 -11.38
C SER A 153 -6.01 -8.40 -11.20
N PRO A 154 -5.17 -7.67 -10.44
CA PRO A 154 -5.33 -6.23 -10.28
C PRO A 154 -5.33 -5.53 -11.65
N SER A 155 -6.31 -4.64 -11.86
CA SER A 155 -6.45 -3.88 -13.10
C SER A 155 -5.15 -3.12 -13.39
N ASN A 156 -4.60 -3.30 -14.60
CA ASN A 156 -3.30 -2.80 -15.11
C ASN A 156 -2.05 -3.62 -14.79
N THR A 157 -2.13 -4.71 -14.04
CA THR A 157 -0.97 -5.61 -13.82
C THR A 157 -1.05 -6.88 -14.67
N PRO A 158 0.09 -7.52 -15.01
CA PRO A 158 0.09 -8.83 -15.65
C PRO A 158 -0.55 -9.90 -14.77
N TYR A 159 -1.01 -10.99 -15.37
CA TYR A 159 -1.81 -12.01 -14.69
C TYR A 159 -1.02 -12.72 -13.57
N PHE A 160 0.17 -13.24 -13.87
CA PHE A 160 0.91 -14.05 -12.92
C PHE A 160 1.67 -13.20 -11.90
N SER A 161 2.53 -12.31 -12.40
CA SER A 161 3.38 -11.46 -11.55
C SER A 161 2.59 -10.37 -10.82
N GLY A 162 1.46 -9.90 -11.37
CA GLY A 162 0.55 -8.98 -10.68
C GLY A 162 -0.12 -9.62 -9.47
N ARG A 163 -0.60 -10.86 -9.61
CA ARG A 163 -1.11 -11.66 -8.48
C ARG A 163 -0.03 -11.91 -7.45
N ALA A 164 1.18 -12.30 -7.88
CA ALA A 164 2.32 -12.47 -6.99
C ALA A 164 2.70 -11.19 -6.23
N LEU A 165 2.65 -10.04 -6.89
CA LEU A 165 2.89 -8.74 -6.26
C LEU A 165 1.84 -8.42 -5.20
N SER A 166 0.54 -8.58 -5.51
CA SER A 166 -0.54 -8.38 -4.55
C SER A 166 -0.36 -9.25 -3.30
N LEU A 167 -0.10 -10.54 -3.51
CA LEU A 167 0.20 -11.51 -2.45
C LEU A 167 1.40 -11.07 -1.59
N LYS A 168 2.50 -10.65 -2.23
CA LYS A 168 3.70 -10.19 -1.53
C LYS A 168 3.43 -8.95 -0.69
N LEU A 169 2.64 -8.00 -1.20
CA LEU A 169 2.26 -6.79 -0.47
C LEU A 169 1.39 -7.12 0.76
N LYS A 170 0.40 -8.00 0.61
CA LYS A 170 -0.43 -8.46 1.74
C LYS A 170 0.42 -9.16 2.82
N SER A 171 1.35 -10.03 2.43
CA SER A 171 2.32 -10.68 3.34
C SER A 171 3.17 -9.67 4.09
N LYS A 172 3.76 -8.70 3.37
CA LYS A 172 4.62 -7.66 3.96
C LYS A 172 3.87 -6.75 4.91
N ARG A 173 2.60 -6.44 4.63
CA ARG A 173 1.72 -5.69 5.54
C ARG A 173 1.54 -6.44 6.86
N LEU A 174 1.22 -7.73 6.83
CA LEU A 174 1.04 -8.54 8.04
C LEU A 174 2.34 -8.66 8.86
N GLU A 175 3.48 -8.88 8.20
CA GLU A 175 4.80 -8.91 8.84
C GLU A 175 5.11 -7.58 9.55
N ALA A 176 4.85 -6.45 8.89
CA ALA A 176 5.08 -5.12 9.45
C ALA A 176 4.15 -4.82 10.64
N THR A 177 2.89 -5.22 10.57
CA THR A 177 1.95 -5.09 11.70
C THR A 177 2.42 -5.91 12.90
N ARG A 178 2.83 -7.17 12.68
CA ARG A 178 3.39 -8.01 13.76
C ARG A 178 4.62 -7.36 14.39
N GLN A 179 5.55 -6.88 13.58
CA GLN A 179 6.78 -6.26 14.07
C GLN A 179 6.48 -5.06 14.98
N ARG A 180 5.57 -4.18 14.56
CA ARG A 180 5.13 -3.04 15.39
C ARG A 180 4.50 -3.48 16.71
N LEU A 181 3.72 -4.56 16.71
CA LEU A 181 3.11 -5.12 17.93
C LEU A 181 4.15 -5.78 18.87
N LEU A 182 5.26 -6.29 18.35
CA LEU A 182 6.33 -6.85 19.18
C LEU A 182 7.26 -5.78 19.75
N GLU A 183 7.43 -4.66 19.05
CA GLU A 183 8.29 -3.54 19.49
C GLU A 183 7.64 -2.64 20.56
N THR A 184 6.35 -2.83 20.86
CA THR A 184 5.65 -2.05 21.89
C THR A 184 6.14 -2.41 23.30
N LYS A 185 6.93 -1.51 23.89
CA LYS A 185 7.51 -1.65 25.24
C LYS A 185 6.49 -1.84 26.36
N TRP A 186 5.29 -1.28 26.21
CA TRP A 186 4.22 -1.36 27.21
C TRP A 186 3.45 -2.69 27.12
N ALA A 187 3.53 -3.38 25.98
CA ALA A 187 2.83 -4.63 25.77
C ALA A 187 3.72 -5.80 26.23
N GLY A 188 3.49 -6.26 27.46
CA GLY A 188 4.15 -7.45 27.98
C GLY A 188 3.80 -8.72 27.19
N HIS A 189 4.44 -9.83 27.55
CA HIS A 189 4.13 -11.13 26.95
C HIS A 189 2.67 -11.53 27.23
N CYS A 190 1.93 -11.84 26.16
CA CYS A 190 0.55 -12.32 26.23
C CYS A 190 0.47 -13.75 25.69
N GLY A 191 -0.28 -14.64 26.35
CA GLY A 191 -0.45 -16.02 25.87
C GLY A 191 -1.11 -16.15 24.50
N ILE A 192 -1.90 -15.15 24.08
CA ILE A 192 -2.57 -15.10 22.77
C ILE A 192 -1.57 -14.70 21.67
N SER A 193 -0.58 -13.86 21.97
CA SER A 193 0.33 -13.33 20.95
C SER A 193 1.09 -14.43 20.22
N CYS A 194 1.59 -15.44 20.94
CA CYS A 194 2.30 -16.59 20.36
C CYS A 194 1.43 -17.33 19.33
N LYS A 195 0.15 -17.57 19.65
CA LYS A 195 -0.79 -18.25 18.74
C LYS A 195 -1.05 -17.42 17.49
N VAL A 196 -1.27 -16.11 17.65
CA VAL A 196 -1.56 -15.19 16.53
C VAL A 196 -0.33 -15.01 15.64
N CYS A 197 0.87 -14.87 16.22
CA CYS A 197 2.13 -14.84 15.48
C CYS A 197 2.34 -16.13 14.66
N HIS A 198 2.10 -17.30 15.26
CA HIS A 198 2.18 -18.56 14.53
C HIS A 198 1.18 -18.64 13.37
N GLN A 199 -0.06 -18.21 13.57
CA GLN A 199 -1.06 -18.15 12.49
C GLN A 199 -0.60 -17.23 11.33
N GLN A 200 -0.01 -16.08 11.66
CA GLN A 200 0.56 -15.17 10.67
C GLN A 200 1.72 -15.81 9.90
N GLU A 201 2.63 -16.48 10.59
CA GLU A 201 3.79 -17.17 9.97
C GLU A 201 3.33 -18.26 9.00
N MET A 202 2.33 -19.05 9.38
CA MET A 202 1.75 -20.07 8.50
C MET A 202 1.10 -19.47 7.25
N LEU A 203 0.36 -18.36 7.40
CA LEU A 203 -0.24 -17.68 6.25
C LEU A 203 0.83 -17.11 5.30
N VAL A 204 1.87 -16.47 5.84
CA VAL A 204 2.99 -15.95 5.05
C VAL A 204 3.76 -17.05 4.32
N GLY A 205 3.96 -18.21 4.96
CA GLY A 205 4.52 -19.39 4.33
C GLY A 205 3.68 -19.84 3.12
N SER A 206 2.37 -20.00 3.33
CA SER A 206 1.43 -20.40 2.26
C SER A 206 1.36 -19.39 1.11
N ILE A 207 1.43 -18.09 1.41
CA ILE A 207 1.52 -17.03 0.41
C ILE A 207 2.81 -17.19 -0.42
N SER A 208 3.94 -17.41 0.25
CA SER A 208 5.24 -17.57 -0.42
C SER A 208 5.24 -18.77 -1.36
N GLU A 209 4.70 -19.91 -0.93
CA GLU A 209 4.51 -21.10 -1.78
C GLU A 209 3.63 -20.81 -2.99
N THR A 210 2.56 -20.02 -2.81
CA THR A 210 1.68 -19.63 -3.93
C THR A 210 2.41 -18.72 -4.93
N ILE A 211 3.24 -17.79 -4.47
CA ILE A 211 4.06 -16.96 -5.35
C ILE A 211 5.02 -17.82 -6.19
N PHE A 212 5.69 -18.80 -5.58
CA PHE A 212 6.56 -19.73 -6.31
C PHE A 212 5.79 -20.54 -7.35
N ARG A 213 4.61 -21.05 -6.98
CA ARG A 213 3.74 -21.77 -7.91
C ARG A 213 3.32 -20.90 -9.09
N LEU A 214 2.94 -19.63 -8.86
CA LEU A 214 2.59 -18.70 -9.95
C LEU A 214 3.76 -18.45 -10.89
N TYR A 215 4.98 -18.36 -10.37
CA TYR A 215 6.18 -18.23 -11.19
C TYR A 215 6.38 -19.47 -12.07
N HIS A 216 6.18 -20.68 -11.54
CA HIS A 216 6.27 -21.91 -12.34
C HIS A 216 5.12 -22.05 -13.36
N GLU A 217 3.90 -21.70 -12.99
CA GLU A 217 2.76 -21.67 -13.92
C GLU A 217 3.01 -20.68 -15.06
N TRP A 218 3.59 -19.50 -14.77
CA TRP A 218 4.02 -18.56 -15.80
C TRP A 218 5.09 -19.17 -16.71
N MET A 219 6.10 -19.82 -16.14
CA MET A 219 7.16 -20.49 -16.89
C MET A 219 6.63 -21.54 -17.87
N ASP A 220 5.62 -22.31 -17.46
CA ASP A 220 4.95 -23.30 -18.29
C ASP A 220 4.10 -22.62 -19.40
N ASP A 221 3.44 -21.50 -19.09
CA ASP A 221 2.60 -20.73 -20.03
C ASP A 221 3.41 -20.08 -21.18
N ILE A 222 4.68 -19.73 -20.95
CA ILE A 222 5.56 -19.16 -21.99
C ILE A 222 5.73 -20.12 -23.18
N GLY A 223 5.76 -21.42 -22.91
CA GLY A 223 6.03 -22.49 -23.88
C GLY A 223 7.49 -22.57 -24.36
N ASP A 224 7.75 -23.49 -25.28
CA ASP A 224 9.12 -23.94 -25.61
C ASP A 224 9.97 -22.93 -26.40
N ASN A 225 9.36 -21.98 -27.14
CA ASN A 225 10.12 -21.09 -28.02
C ASN A 225 9.50 -19.69 -28.21
N PRO A 226 9.60 -18.80 -27.20
CA PRO A 226 9.10 -17.43 -27.31
C PRO A 226 9.83 -16.61 -28.38
N LYS A 227 11.09 -16.97 -28.72
CA LYS A 227 11.89 -16.26 -29.73
C LYS A 227 11.29 -16.37 -31.14
N SER A 228 10.67 -17.50 -31.47
CA SER A 228 10.00 -17.69 -32.77
C SER A 228 8.89 -16.68 -33.04
N ARG A 229 8.32 -16.07 -31.99
CA ARG A 229 7.30 -15.03 -32.13
C ARG A 229 7.86 -13.74 -32.74
N LEU A 230 9.17 -13.51 -32.65
CA LEU A 230 9.86 -12.39 -33.31
C LEU A 230 10.09 -12.62 -34.81
N ASP A 231 9.91 -13.85 -35.30
CA ASP A 231 10.05 -14.18 -36.72
C ASP A 231 8.79 -13.80 -37.54
N ARG A 232 7.77 -13.22 -36.89
CA ARG A 232 6.63 -12.62 -37.59
C ARG A 232 7.07 -11.38 -38.37
N TYR A 233 6.46 -11.16 -39.54
CA TYR A 233 6.66 -9.94 -40.31
C TYR A 233 6.14 -8.71 -39.54
N LEU A 234 6.68 -7.52 -39.86
CA LEU A 234 6.37 -6.28 -39.14
C LEU A 234 4.90 -5.87 -39.27
N MET A 235 4.32 -6.05 -40.46
CA MET A 235 2.97 -5.64 -40.79
C MET A 235 2.18 -6.80 -41.40
N ARG A 236 0.86 -6.70 -41.35
CA ARG A 236 -0.07 -7.60 -42.04
C ARG A 236 -1.19 -6.81 -42.69
N ARG A 237 -1.88 -7.41 -43.65
CA ARG A 237 -3.13 -6.85 -44.18
C ARG A 237 -4.23 -7.03 -43.13
N SER A 238 -5.10 -6.02 -42.98
CA SER A 238 -6.23 -6.08 -42.06
C SER A 238 -7.25 -7.11 -42.53
N ASP A 239 -7.72 -7.94 -41.61
CA ASP A 239 -8.78 -8.91 -41.86
C ASP A 239 -10.15 -8.23 -41.93
N ASP A 240 -10.36 -7.16 -41.15
CA ASP A 240 -11.63 -6.43 -41.03
C ASP A 240 -11.82 -5.38 -42.14
N LYS A 241 -10.72 -4.74 -42.58
CA LYS A 241 -10.74 -3.63 -43.54
C LYS A 241 -9.89 -3.95 -44.76
N PRO A 242 -10.48 -4.49 -45.85
CA PRO A 242 -9.70 -4.93 -47.01
C PRO A 242 -8.92 -3.78 -47.63
N GLY A 243 -7.63 -4.00 -47.84
CA GLY A 243 -6.68 -3.01 -48.38
C GLY A 243 -5.90 -2.24 -47.33
N LEU A 244 -6.33 -2.21 -46.06
CA LEU A 244 -5.62 -1.54 -44.98
C LEU A 244 -4.55 -2.43 -44.33
N LEU A 245 -3.69 -1.81 -43.54
CA LEU A 245 -2.60 -2.46 -42.82
C LEU A 245 -2.83 -2.47 -41.31
N GLU A 246 -2.21 -3.45 -40.66
CA GLU A 246 -2.11 -3.59 -39.20
C GLU A 246 -0.67 -3.92 -38.81
N SER A 247 -0.27 -3.47 -37.62
CA SER A 247 0.98 -3.93 -37.00
C SER A 247 0.83 -5.41 -36.60
N ASN A 248 1.87 -6.20 -36.87
CA ASN A 248 1.86 -7.65 -36.65
C ASN A 248 2.81 -8.06 -35.51
N LEU A 249 2.86 -7.27 -34.45
CA LEU A 249 3.55 -7.64 -33.20
C LEU A 249 2.68 -8.62 -32.41
N ASP A 250 3.27 -9.70 -31.90
CA ASP A 250 2.55 -10.64 -31.03
C ASP A 250 2.23 -9.99 -29.67
N PRO A 251 0.95 -9.82 -29.27
CA PRO A 251 0.59 -9.25 -27.97
C PRO A 251 1.17 -10.04 -26.79
N ASN A 252 1.42 -11.34 -26.98
CA ASN A 252 2.01 -12.17 -25.94
C ASN A 252 3.47 -11.79 -25.63
N LEU A 253 4.20 -11.17 -26.57
CA LEU A 253 5.55 -10.66 -26.29
C LEU A 253 5.53 -9.45 -25.37
N VAL A 254 4.53 -8.57 -25.54
CA VAL A 254 4.29 -7.45 -24.62
C VAL A 254 4.02 -7.99 -23.23
N ASN A 255 3.10 -8.96 -23.12
CA ASN A 255 2.77 -9.58 -21.83
C ASN A 255 3.98 -10.29 -21.22
N LEU A 256 4.75 -11.04 -22.00
CA LEU A 256 5.98 -11.73 -21.57
C LEU A 256 6.99 -10.75 -20.94
N CYS A 257 7.27 -9.63 -21.61
CA CYS A 257 8.25 -8.66 -21.11
C CYS A 257 7.74 -7.90 -19.90
N ARG A 258 6.43 -7.62 -19.84
CA ARG A 258 5.81 -7.06 -18.63
C ARG A 258 5.92 -8.04 -17.47
N GLU A 259 5.54 -9.29 -17.65
CA GLU A 259 5.66 -10.35 -16.63
C GLU A 259 7.12 -10.47 -16.13
N ALA A 260 8.08 -10.57 -17.06
CA ALA A 260 9.51 -10.68 -16.72
C ALA A 260 10.01 -9.50 -15.87
N ASN A 261 9.62 -8.26 -16.20
CA ASN A 261 9.98 -7.09 -15.41
C ASN A 261 9.47 -7.18 -13.96
N TYR A 262 8.21 -7.57 -13.76
CA TYR A 262 7.65 -7.70 -12.41
C TYR A 262 8.29 -8.86 -11.65
N TRP A 263 8.55 -10.00 -12.29
CA TRP A 263 9.23 -11.13 -11.67
C TRP A 263 10.65 -10.76 -11.23
N GLN A 264 11.40 -10.03 -12.06
CA GLN A 264 12.72 -9.53 -11.72
C GLN A 264 12.67 -8.57 -10.51
N ASN A 265 11.69 -7.66 -10.48
CA ASN A 265 11.46 -6.75 -9.34
C ASN A 265 11.04 -7.48 -8.06
N LEU A 266 10.38 -8.64 -8.18
CA LEU A 266 10.05 -9.53 -7.06
C LEU A 266 11.26 -10.37 -6.59
N GLY A 267 12.41 -10.26 -7.26
CA GLY A 267 13.65 -10.96 -6.93
C GLY A 267 13.79 -12.35 -7.55
N PHE A 268 12.94 -12.71 -8.52
CA PHE A 268 13.04 -13.97 -9.24
C PHE A 268 14.06 -13.85 -10.38
N GLN A 269 14.77 -14.94 -10.64
CA GLN A 269 15.67 -15.03 -11.79
C GLN A 269 14.85 -15.27 -13.05
N ILE A 270 15.14 -14.53 -14.12
CA ILE A 270 14.48 -14.73 -15.40
C ILE A 270 15.32 -15.70 -16.23
N PRO A 271 14.70 -16.71 -16.88
CA PRO A 271 15.45 -17.65 -17.72
C PRO A 271 16.15 -16.95 -18.88
N ILE A 272 17.32 -17.45 -19.25
CA ILE A 272 18.18 -16.83 -20.28
C ILE A 272 17.44 -16.60 -21.60
N TYR A 273 16.63 -17.57 -22.04
CA TYR A 273 15.89 -17.47 -23.31
C TYR A 273 14.80 -16.39 -23.29
N VAL A 274 14.23 -16.06 -22.13
CA VAL A 274 13.30 -14.93 -21.93
C VAL A 274 14.09 -13.63 -21.79
N GLN A 275 15.18 -13.65 -21.02
CA GLN A 275 16.06 -12.50 -20.80
C GLN A 275 16.56 -11.92 -22.11
N MET A 276 16.97 -12.76 -23.07
CA MET A 276 17.42 -12.31 -24.40
C MET A 276 16.37 -11.49 -25.17
N ILE A 277 15.08 -11.74 -24.93
CA ILE A 277 13.98 -10.98 -25.54
C ILE A 277 13.75 -9.70 -24.73
N TYR A 278 13.71 -9.83 -23.41
CA TYR A 278 13.49 -8.73 -22.47
C TYR A 278 14.56 -7.64 -22.59
N ASP A 279 15.84 -8.00 -22.76
CA ASP A 279 16.94 -7.05 -22.96
C ASP A 279 16.79 -6.22 -24.23
N LYS A 280 16.09 -6.74 -25.25
CA LYS A 280 15.79 -6.05 -26.51
C LYS A 280 14.46 -5.30 -26.47
N TRP A 281 13.68 -5.44 -25.40
CA TRP A 281 12.28 -5.01 -25.35
C TRP A 281 12.11 -3.52 -25.61
N ASP A 282 12.95 -2.67 -25.02
CA ASP A 282 12.85 -1.21 -25.20
C ASP A 282 13.04 -0.81 -26.67
N THR A 283 13.97 -1.48 -27.37
CA THR A 283 14.20 -1.25 -28.81
C THR A 283 13.03 -1.77 -29.63
N LEU A 284 12.51 -2.96 -29.31
CA LEU A 284 11.35 -3.53 -29.97
C LEU A 284 10.09 -2.69 -29.78
N GLN A 285 9.88 -2.13 -28.58
CA GLN A 285 8.77 -1.26 -28.27
C GLN A 285 8.85 0.03 -29.10
N PHE A 286 10.01 0.68 -29.14
CA PHE A 286 10.23 1.87 -29.97
C PHE A 286 9.96 1.60 -31.46
N VAL A 287 10.47 0.49 -31.98
CA VAL A 287 10.24 0.08 -33.37
C VAL A 287 8.76 -0.24 -33.61
N SER A 288 8.09 -0.91 -32.67
CA SER A 288 6.65 -1.21 -32.75
C SER A 288 5.80 0.05 -32.81
N GLU A 289 6.10 1.05 -31.98
CA GLU A 289 5.44 2.35 -32.01
C GLU A 289 5.66 3.05 -33.37
N SER A 290 6.89 2.99 -33.89
CA SER A 290 7.21 3.55 -35.21
C SER A 290 6.47 2.84 -36.36
N VAL A 291 6.38 1.51 -36.33
CA VAL A 291 5.61 0.72 -37.30
C VAL A 291 4.12 1.04 -37.19
N LEU A 292 3.58 1.19 -35.98
CA LEU A 292 2.19 1.57 -35.77
C LEU A 292 1.89 2.96 -36.36
N MET A 293 2.81 3.91 -36.22
CA MET A 293 2.70 5.23 -36.85
C MET A 293 2.71 5.14 -38.37
N LEU A 294 3.61 4.34 -38.95
CA LEU A 294 3.66 4.09 -40.40
C LEU A 294 2.36 3.48 -40.92
N VAL A 295 1.84 2.45 -40.24
CA VAL A 295 0.56 1.81 -40.58
C VAL A 295 -0.59 2.82 -40.56
N ARG A 296 -0.64 3.69 -39.54
CA ARG A 296 -1.65 4.75 -39.45
C ARG A 296 -1.51 5.77 -40.59
N ALA A 297 -0.29 6.15 -40.96
CA ALA A 297 -0.04 7.06 -42.07
C ALA A 297 -0.50 6.46 -43.41
N TYR A 298 -0.13 5.20 -43.69
CA TYR A 298 -0.59 4.49 -44.89
C TYR A 298 -2.11 4.40 -44.96
N ASN A 299 -2.76 3.99 -43.86
CA ASN A 299 -4.21 3.86 -43.82
C ASN A 299 -4.90 5.22 -44.01
N ARG A 300 -4.36 6.30 -43.43
CA ARG A 300 -4.86 7.67 -43.62
C ARG A 300 -4.83 8.10 -45.08
N ILE A 301 -3.71 7.86 -45.78
CA ILE A 301 -3.57 8.17 -47.20
C ILE A 301 -4.64 7.44 -48.01
N LEU A 302 -4.82 6.13 -47.78
CA LEU A 302 -5.80 5.34 -48.53
C LEU A 302 -7.25 5.71 -48.19
N ASP A 303 -7.54 6.06 -46.95
CA ASP A 303 -8.89 6.47 -46.54
C ASP A 303 -9.25 7.88 -47.04
N ALA A 304 -8.26 8.76 -47.23
CA ALA A 304 -8.47 10.11 -47.77
C ALA A 304 -8.82 10.14 -49.28
N LEU A 305 -8.55 9.04 -50.01
CA LEU A 305 -8.73 8.96 -51.46
C LEU A 305 -10.04 8.24 -51.82
N SER A 306 -10.86 8.91 -52.62
CA SER A 306 -12.03 8.30 -53.28
C SER A 306 -11.60 7.26 -54.32
N PRO A 307 -12.51 6.37 -54.80
CA PRO A 307 -12.16 5.38 -55.82
C PRO A 307 -11.60 5.98 -57.13
N GLN A 308 -12.10 7.16 -57.52
CA GLN A 308 -11.65 7.87 -58.71
C GLN A 308 -10.24 8.45 -58.51
N GLU A 309 -9.99 9.04 -57.34
CA GLU A 309 -8.66 9.56 -56.99
C GLU A 309 -7.65 8.43 -56.81
N LYS A 310 -8.06 7.27 -56.27
CA LYS A 310 -7.21 6.07 -56.23
C LYS A 310 -6.77 5.62 -57.62
N ALA A 311 -7.67 5.71 -58.61
CA ALA A 311 -7.32 5.42 -60.00
C ALA A 311 -6.36 6.47 -60.58
N PHE A 312 -6.57 7.75 -60.27
CA PHE A 312 -5.70 8.86 -60.69
C PHE A 312 -4.29 8.76 -60.08
N PHE A 313 -4.19 8.49 -58.78
CA PHE A 313 -2.92 8.37 -58.05
C PHE A 313 -2.35 6.94 -58.05
N ARG A 314 -2.83 6.04 -58.91
CA ARG A 314 -2.47 4.61 -58.91
C ARG A 314 -0.96 4.37 -58.91
N ARG A 315 -0.20 5.17 -59.65
CA ARG A 315 1.27 5.06 -59.70
C ARG A 315 1.92 5.36 -58.34
N HIS A 316 1.53 6.46 -57.70
CA HIS A 316 2.02 6.82 -56.36
C HIS A 316 1.65 5.78 -55.30
N ILE A 317 0.45 5.21 -55.38
CA ILE A 317 0.01 4.12 -54.50
C ILE A 317 0.84 2.86 -54.73
N THR A 318 1.17 2.55 -55.98
CA THR A 318 2.02 1.39 -56.32
C THR A 318 3.43 1.58 -55.76
N ASP A 319 4.02 2.77 -55.94
CA ASP A 319 5.34 3.10 -55.38
C ASP A 319 5.34 2.99 -53.85
N LEU A 320 4.25 3.44 -53.19
CA LEU A 320 4.04 3.29 -51.75
C LEU A 320 3.97 1.82 -51.32
N ASP A 321 3.18 1.02 -52.02
CA ASP A 321 3.03 -0.42 -51.75
C ASP A 321 4.36 -1.15 -51.92
N GLU A 322 5.14 -0.82 -52.96
CA GLU A 322 6.48 -1.39 -53.19
C GLU A 322 7.45 -1.05 -52.04
N LYS A 323 7.38 0.16 -51.49
CA LYS A 323 8.20 0.56 -50.34
C LYS A 323 7.81 -0.16 -49.06
N ILE A 324 6.53 -0.47 -48.87
CA ILE A 324 6.01 -1.16 -47.68
C ILE A 324 6.16 -2.68 -47.78
N TYR A 325 6.18 -3.23 -48.99
CA TYR A 325 6.24 -4.67 -49.26
C TYR A 325 7.31 -5.44 -48.46
N PRO A 326 8.55 -4.93 -48.27
CA PRO A 326 9.54 -5.60 -47.43
C PRO A 326 9.06 -5.88 -46.01
N GLY A 327 8.27 -4.98 -45.40
CA GLY A 327 7.72 -5.17 -44.06
C GLY A 327 6.54 -6.15 -43.97
N LEU A 328 5.98 -6.55 -45.11
CA LEU A 328 4.88 -7.52 -45.20
C LEU A 328 5.37 -8.95 -45.46
N CYS A 329 6.54 -9.12 -46.09
CA CYS A 329 6.95 -10.42 -46.63
C CYS A 329 8.42 -10.80 -46.39
N ARG A 330 9.27 -9.89 -45.89
CA ARG A 330 10.71 -10.14 -45.75
C ARG A 330 11.28 -9.78 -44.39
N LEU A 331 10.96 -8.59 -43.88
CA LEU A 331 11.47 -8.09 -42.60
C LEU A 331 10.61 -8.61 -41.46
N THR A 332 11.27 -9.17 -40.46
CA THR A 332 10.68 -9.68 -39.23
C THR A 332 11.08 -8.81 -38.04
N TRP A 333 10.43 -8.98 -36.89
CA TRP A 333 10.82 -8.27 -35.65
C TRP A 333 12.21 -8.65 -35.12
N ASN A 334 12.76 -9.77 -35.58
CA ASN A 334 14.12 -10.21 -35.28
C ASN A 334 15.17 -9.69 -36.29
N SER A 335 14.76 -8.95 -37.32
CA SER A 335 15.66 -8.40 -38.32
C SER A 335 16.48 -7.22 -37.78
N ASP A 336 17.69 -7.05 -38.27
CA ASP A 336 18.50 -5.87 -37.98
C ASP A 336 18.07 -4.67 -38.86
N LEU A 337 18.36 -3.45 -38.40
CA LEU A 337 18.13 -2.19 -39.14
C LEU A 337 16.67 -1.90 -39.51
N ILE A 338 15.71 -2.41 -38.73
CA ILE A 338 14.27 -2.14 -38.94
C ILE A 338 13.98 -0.64 -38.81
N ASP A 339 14.64 0.05 -37.87
CA ASP A 339 14.52 1.48 -37.63
C ASP A 339 14.85 2.31 -38.88
N VAL A 340 15.92 1.96 -39.60
CA VAL A 340 16.33 2.64 -40.85
C VAL A 340 15.29 2.43 -41.95
N TYR A 341 14.74 1.22 -42.05
CA TYR A 341 13.68 0.90 -43.00
C TYR A 341 12.40 1.69 -42.69
N VAL A 342 11.92 1.63 -41.45
CA VAL A 342 10.69 2.31 -41.01
C VAL A 342 10.82 3.81 -41.23
N LYS A 343 11.98 4.41 -40.89
CA LYS A 343 12.23 5.84 -41.13
C LYS A 343 12.06 6.22 -42.61
N LYS A 344 12.67 5.46 -43.54
CA LYS A 344 12.52 5.71 -44.98
C LYS A 344 11.08 5.62 -45.46
N CYS A 345 10.32 4.67 -44.93
CA CYS A 345 8.90 4.55 -45.24
C CYS A 345 8.10 5.73 -44.68
N CYS A 346 8.39 6.16 -43.45
CA CYS A 346 7.76 7.32 -42.82
C CYS A 346 8.01 8.61 -43.60
N ASP A 347 9.26 8.87 -43.99
CA ASP A 347 9.64 10.04 -44.80
C ASP A 347 8.83 10.04 -46.11
N PHE A 348 8.80 8.91 -46.82
CA PHE A 348 8.04 8.78 -48.07
C PHE A 348 6.52 8.95 -47.88
N THR A 349 5.94 8.37 -46.81
CA THR A 349 4.51 8.58 -46.52
C THR A 349 4.19 10.02 -46.15
N THR A 350 5.12 10.73 -45.52
CA THR A 350 4.94 12.13 -45.14
C THR A 350 4.94 13.01 -46.39
N ASP A 351 5.92 12.84 -47.27
CA ASP A 351 5.99 13.55 -48.55
C ASP A 351 4.72 13.33 -49.39
N PHE A 352 4.23 12.08 -49.45
CA PHE A 352 3.00 11.78 -50.20
C PHE A 352 1.76 12.38 -49.54
N GLN A 353 1.68 12.38 -48.20
CA GLN A 353 0.59 13.02 -47.48
C GLN A 353 0.56 14.54 -47.73
N GLU A 354 1.70 15.22 -47.65
CA GLU A 354 1.80 16.67 -47.93
C GLU A 354 1.36 17.02 -49.36
N PHE A 355 1.76 16.19 -50.32
CA PHE A 355 1.31 16.32 -51.71
C PHE A 355 -0.20 16.14 -51.85
N LEU A 356 -0.78 15.14 -51.17
CA LEU A 356 -2.22 14.91 -51.19
C LEU A 356 -2.99 16.04 -50.51
N ASP A 357 -2.52 16.54 -49.38
CA ASP A 357 -3.14 17.65 -48.66
C ASP A 357 -3.17 18.90 -49.57
N THR A 358 -2.06 19.21 -50.24
CA THR A 358 -1.99 20.29 -51.23
C THR A 358 -3.01 20.09 -52.37
N TYR A 359 -3.12 18.88 -52.91
CA TYR A 359 -4.10 18.55 -53.95
C TYR A 359 -5.54 18.74 -53.46
N LYS A 360 -5.85 18.28 -52.25
CA LYS A 360 -7.19 18.41 -51.65
C LYS A 360 -7.55 19.87 -51.38
N ASP A 361 -6.60 20.66 -50.91
CA ASP A 361 -6.78 22.10 -50.66
C ASP A 361 -7.08 22.85 -51.96
N VAL A 362 -6.31 22.57 -53.03
CA VAL A 362 -6.54 23.17 -54.35
C VAL A 362 -7.90 22.77 -54.91
N ASN A 363 -8.28 21.49 -54.83
CA ASN A 363 -9.59 21.03 -55.29
C ASN A 363 -10.74 21.68 -54.51
N SER A 364 -10.60 21.83 -53.20
CA SER A 364 -11.57 22.51 -52.36
C SER A 364 -11.69 23.99 -52.74
N ALA A 365 -10.57 24.66 -53.00
CA ALA A 365 -10.57 26.05 -53.47
C ALA A 365 -11.25 26.20 -54.84
N ILE A 366 -10.98 25.29 -55.79
CA ILE A 366 -11.65 25.27 -57.10
C ILE A 366 -13.16 25.08 -56.90
N PHE A 367 -13.57 24.13 -56.06
CA PHE A 367 -14.98 23.88 -55.78
C PHE A 367 -15.67 25.12 -55.22
N GLN A 368 -15.05 25.81 -54.25
CA GLN A 368 -15.58 27.06 -53.69
C GLN A 368 -15.69 28.18 -54.73
N ILE A 369 -14.73 28.28 -55.66
CA ILE A 369 -14.80 29.27 -56.75
C ILE A 369 -15.94 28.92 -57.70
N CYS A 370 -16.09 27.65 -58.09
CA CYS A 370 -17.19 27.19 -58.94
C CYS A 370 -18.55 27.41 -58.29
N GLU A 371 -18.68 27.16 -56.99
CA GLU A 371 -19.89 27.42 -56.23
C GLU A 371 -20.22 28.93 -56.24
N LYS A 372 -19.24 29.79 -55.96
CA LYS A 372 -19.40 31.25 -56.05
C LYS A 372 -19.86 31.69 -57.44
N ILE A 373 -19.24 31.18 -58.51
CA ILE A 373 -19.64 31.48 -59.89
C ILE A 373 -21.10 31.05 -60.12
N SER A 374 -21.49 29.86 -59.66
CA SER A 374 -22.84 29.33 -59.87
C SER A 374 -23.94 30.15 -59.18
N VAL A 375 -23.61 30.79 -58.05
CA VAL A 375 -24.55 31.60 -57.25
C VAL A 375 -24.44 33.10 -57.60
N THR A 376 -23.46 33.51 -58.41
CA THR A 376 -23.29 34.91 -58.80
C THR A 376 -24.41 35.31 -59.78
N PRO A 377 -25.27 36.28 -59.42
CA PRO A 377 -26.34 36.73 -60.30
C PRO A 377 -25.76 37.47 -61.50
N LEU A 378 -26.08 37.00 -62.72
CA LEU A 378 -25.61 37.61 -63.98
C LEU A 378 -26.22 39.00 -64.23
N VAL A 379 -27.39 39.28 -63.67
CA VAL A 379 -28.07 40.58 -63.76
C VAL A 379 -28.72 40.87 -62.41
N LYS A 380 -28.45 42.04 -61.84
CA LYS A 380 -29.07 42.51 -60.59
C LYS A 380 -30.14 43.55 -60.90
N LEU A 381 -31.39 43.10 -61.02
CA LEU A 381 -32.52 43.99 -61.26
C LEU A 381 -33.08 44.51 -59.94
N GLN A 382 -33.33 45.82 -59.87
CA GLN A 382 -34.05 46.39 -58.73
C GLN A 382 -35.53 45.95 -58.77
N PRO A 383 -36.06 45.36 -57.70
CA PRO A 383 -37.45 44.95 -57.67
C PRO A 383 -38.37 46.18 -57.78
N ASN A 384 -39.40 46.08 -58.64
CA ASN A 384 -40.39 47.13 -58.94
C ASN A 384 -39.86 48.40 -59.64
N PHE A 385 -38.66 48.36 -60.23
CA PHE A 385 -38.15 49.46 -61.05
C PHE A 385 -38.38 49.17 -62.54
N GLY A 386 -38.99 50.13 -63.25
CA GLY A 386 -39.19 50.06 -64.70
C GLY A 386 -38.03 50.72 -65.42
N TYR A 387 -37.12 49.92 -65.99
CA TYR A 387 -35.97 50.43 -66.74
C TYR A 387 -36.38 50.91 -68.13
N SER A 388 -35.90 52.08 -68.55
CA SER A 388 -35.86 52.42 -69.98
C SER A 388 -34.76 51.62 -70.69
N LEU A 389 -34.88 51.40 -72.00
CA LEU A 389 -33.92 50.57 -72.77
C LEU A 389 -32.47 51.07 -72.62
N SER A 390 -32.28 52.39 -72.62
CA SER A 390 -31.00 53.05 -72.41
C SER A 390 -30.43 52.87 -71.00
N GLU A 391 -31.28 52.87 -69.97
CA GLU A 391 -30.86 52.66 -68.57
C GLU A 391 -30.47 51.20 -68.33
N PHE A 392 -31.27 50.27 -68.85
CA PHE A 392 -30.98 48.83 -68.78
C PHE A 392 -29.67 48.47 -69.48
N GLU A 393 -29.42 49.01 -70.68
CA GLU A 393 -28.15 48.80 -71.39
C GLU A 393 -26.95 49.39 -70.63
N SER A 394 -27.14 50.51 -69.92
CA SER A 394 -26.08 51.09 -69.10
C SER A 394 -25.80 50.27 -67.84
N GLU A 395 -26.84 49.67 -67.25
CA GLU A 395 -26.74 48.91 -65.99
C GLU A 395 -26.18 47.50 -66.23
N ILE A 396 -26.50 46.88 -67.38
CA ILE A 396 -25.87 45.63 -67.83
C ILE A 396 -24.39 45.83 -68.17
N LYS A 397 -24.00 46.98 -68.73
CA LYS A 397 -22.57 47.27 -69.02
C LYS A 397 -21.74 47.53 -67.77
N ASN A 398 -22.38 47.88 -66.65
CA ASN A 398 -21.75 48.24 -65.38
C ASN A 398 -21.89 47.17 -64.28
N SER A 399 -22.58 46.05 -64.56
CA SER A 399 -22.73 44.88 -63.68
C SER A 399 -21.70 43.81 -64.03
#